data_AF-A0A3D3MA47-F1
#
_entry.id   AF-A0A3D3MA47-F1
#
_cell.length_a   1.000
_cell.length_b   1.000
_cell.length_c   1.000
_cell.angle_alpha   90.00
_cell.angle_beta   90.00
_cell.angle_gamma   90.00
#
_symmetry.space_group_name_H-M   'P 1'
#
loop_
_entity.id
_entity.type
_entity.pdbx_description
1 polymer ?
#
loop_
_entity_poly.entity_id
_entity_poly.type
_entity_poly.pdbx_seq_one_letter_code
_entity_poly.pdbx_strand_id
1 'polypeptide(L)'
;MENIELEVDEAFKKTFLFPREKPITDFFTNILDSEYKFREDNANIEVLSVCYYTSSPLSFIFVSPSYDYYDQDKTIQTPELHLKEHGLEDYDYIQVHELCRDVFDENNIDYSEHLDEFDDLDPANYWENQFQLEKDFLLHCWKNAKKETQSTLHAFLESSDGAGGIYDLNNGNALDDDDIDQYLQAKGIIIQKEI
;
A
#
# COMPACT_ATOMS: atom_id res chain seq x y z
N MET A 1 -23.79 3.45 13.85
CA MET A 1 -22.37 3.14 13.64
C MET A 1 -22.05 2.90 12.18
N GLU A 2 -22.73 1.98 11.47
CA GLU A 2 -22.45 1.77 10.03
C GLU A 2 -22.45 3.06 9.18
N ASN A 3 -23.30 4.05 9.51
CA ASN A 3 -23.29 5.32 8.78
C ASN A 3 -22.07 6.21 9.10
N ILE A 4 -21.52 6.19 10.32
CA ILE A 4 -20.37 7.03 10.67
C ILE A 4 -19.08 6.48 10.07
N GLU A 5 -18.89 5.15 10.09
CA GLU A 5 -17.76 4.50 9.45
C GLU A 5 -17.69 4.82 7.95
N LEU A 6 -18.83 4.77 7.26
CA LEU A 6 -18.91 5.12 5.84
C LEU A 6 -18.58 6.59 5.58
N GLU A 7 -19.00 7.49 6.48
CA GLU A 7 -18.66 8.91 6.36
C GLU A 7 -17.17 9.17 6.59
N VAL A 8 -16.55 8.49 7.56
CA VAL A 8 -15.09 8.50 7.74
C VAL A 8 -14.37 7.90 6.54
N ASP A 9 -14.83 6.76 6.00
CA ASP A 9 -14.26 6.15 4.79
C ASP A 9 -14.26 7.14 3.62
N GLU A 10 -15.39 7.81 3.37
CA GLU A 10 -15.54 8.79 2.29
C GLU A 10 -14.66 10.01 2.48
N ALA A 11 -14.58 10.54 3.71
CA ALA A 11 -13.68 11.63 4.04
C ALA A 11 -12.22 11.22 3.86
N PHE A 12 -11.84 10.04 4.36
CA PHE A 12 -10.49 9.51 4.25
C PHE A 12 -10.07 9.31 2.79
N LYS A 13 -10.93 8.69 1.98
CA LYS A 13 -10.67 8.50 0.54
C LYS A 13 -10.48 9.83 -0.18
N LYS A 14 -11.33 10.82 0.09
CA LYS A 14 -11.26 12.14 -0.58
C LYS A 14 -10.02 12.94 -0.18
N THR A 15 -9.65 12.90 1.08
CA THR A 15 -8.54 13.69 1.63
C THR A 15 -7.19 13.01 1.39
N PHE A 16 -7.08 11.73 1.72
CA PHE A 16 -5.82 11.01 1.68
C PHE A 16 -5.62 10.26 0.37
N LEU A 17 -6.59 9.48 -0.12
CA LEU A 17 -6.31 8.53 -1.21
C LEU A 17 -6.44 9.15 -2.62
N PHE A 18 -7.59 9.72 -2.98
CA PHE A 18 -7.86 10.19 -4.34
C PHE A 18 -6.83 11.17 -4.91
N PRO A 19 -6.30 12.15 -4.15
CA PRO A 19 -5.25 13.04 -4.67
C PRO A 19 -3.97 12.30 -5.08
N ARG A 20 -3.72 11.12 -4.52
CA ARG A 20 -2.52 10.29 -4.74
C ARG A 20 -2.64 9.32 -5.90
N GLU A 21 -3.84 9.15 -6.47
CA GLU A 21 -4.12 8.09 -7.46
C GLU A 21 -3.20 8.20 -8.68
N LYS A 22 -3.07 9.42 -9.22
CA LYS A 22 -2.24 9.65 -10.40
C LYS A 22 -0.75 9.41 -10.11
N PRO A 23 -0.11 10.06 -9.12
CA PRO A 23 1.29 9.81 -8.80
C PRO A 23 1.64 8.33 -8.57
N ILE A 24 0.79 7.61 -7.84
CA ILE A 24 1.00 6.19 -7.52
C ILE A 24 0.81 5.33 -8.78
N THR A 25 -0.21 5.59 -9.59
CA THR A 25 -0.42 4.86 -10.85
C THR A 25 0.73 5.12 -11.83
N ASP A 26 1.17 6.37 -11.98
CA ASP A 26 2.32 6.72 -12.83
C ASP A 26 3.60 6.00 -12.35
N PHE A 27 3.86 5.98 -11.05
CA PHE A 27 5.00 5.27 -10.46
C PHE A 27 4.96 3.77 -10.75
N PHE A 28 3.81 3.11 -10.54
CA PHE A 28 3.64 1.70 -10.88
C PHE A 28 3.77 1.45 -12.38
N THR A 29 3.32 2.39 -13.23
CA THR A 29 3.48 2.27 -14.69
C THR A 29 4.95 2.27 -15.07
N ASN A 30 5.76 3.18 -14.53
CA ASN A 30 7.20 3.23 -14.79
C ASN A 30 7.93 1.96 -14.33
N ILE A 31 7.51 1.39 -13.18
CA ILE A 31 8.00 0.08 -12.71
C ILE A 31 7.68 -1.02 -13.72
N LEU A 32 6.44 -1.08 -14.18
CA LEU A 32 5.96 -2.14 -15.06
C LEU A 32 6.51 -2.05 -16.49
N ASP A 33 6.79 -0.83 -16.97
CA ASP A 33 7.47 -0.56 -18.25
C ASP A 33 8.99 -0.76 -18.20
N SER A 34 9.51 -1.22 -17.05
CA SER A 34 10.93 -1.49 -16.84
C SER A 34 11.83 -0.26 -17.05
N GLU A 35 11.35 0.93 -16.69
CA GLU A 35 12.19 2.13 -16.67
C GLU A 35 13.34 2.01 -15.65
N TYR A 36 13.16 1.16 -14.64
CA TYR A 36 14.12 0.90 -13.59
C TYR A 36 14.95 -0.35 -13.88
N LYS A 37 16.24 -0.26 -13.61
CA LYS A 37 17.14 -1.41 -13.64
C LYS A 37 17.33 -1.90 -12.21
N PHE A 38 16.47 -2.82 -11.78
CA PHE A 38 16.49 -3.35 -10.42
C PHE A 38 17.79 -4.08 -10.06
N ARG A 39 18.39 -4.80 -11.02
CA ARG A 39 19.52 -5.69 -10.76
C ARG A 39 20.72 -5.46 -11.65
N GLU A 40 21.89 -5.77 -11.11
CA GLU A 40 23.17 -5.65 -11.77
C GLU A 40 23.34 -6.68 -12.89
N ASP A 41 22.92 -7.91 -12.62
CA ASP A 41 22.79 -8.96 -13.62
C ASP A 41 21.53 -8.74 -14.46
N ASN A 42 21.58 -9.08 -15.75
CA ASN A 42 20.43 -8.93 -16.66
C ASN A 42 19.36 -10.02 -16.42
N ALA A 43 19.18 -10.45 -15.17
CA ALA A 43 18.16 -11.41 -14.78
C ALA A 43 16.79 -10.78 -14.99
N ASN A 44 15.86 -11.54 -15.55
CA ASN A 44 14.50 -11.08 -15.71
C ASN A 44 13.78 -11.15 -14.36
N ILE A 45 13.30 -10.01 -13.86
CA ILE A 45 12.47 -9.97 -12.66
C ILE A 45 11.05 -10.37 -13.03
N GLU A 46 10.48 -11.29 -12.27
CA GLU A 46 9.10 -11.77 -12.45
C GLU A 46 8.24 -11.44 -11.22
N VAL A 47 8.85 -11.31 -10.04
CA VAL A 47 8.18 -10.99 -8.78
C VAL A 47 8.83 -9.81 -8.06
N LEU A 48 7.99 -8.88 -7.61
CA LEU A 48 8.37 -7.70 -6.85
C LEU A 48 7.71 -7.71 -5.46
N SER A 49 8.36 -7.10 -4.50
CA SER A 49 7.77 -6.67 -3.23
C SER A 49 7.47 -5.18 -3.33
N VAL A 50 6.25 -4.78 -2.94
CA VAL A 50 5.79 -3.40 -2.85
C VAL A 50 5.51 -3.11 -1.39
N CYS A 51 6.27 -2.20 -0.81
CA CYS A 51 6.18 -1.88 0.61
C CYS A 51 5.68 -0.44 0.77
N TYR A 52 4.83 -0.18 1.75
CA TYR A 52 4.39 1.17 2.09
C TYR A 52 4.47 1.44 3.59
N TYR A 53 4.62 2.72 3.95
CA TYR A 53 4.71 3.13 5.34
C TYR A 53 3.31 3.37 5.94
N THR A 54 2.90 2.57 6.93
CA THR A 54 1.53 2.61 7.47
C THR A 54 1.27 3.74 8.45
N SER A 55 2.29 4.19 9.18
CA SER A 55 2.14 5.31 10.12
C SER A 55 1.89 6.66 9.44
N SER A 56 1.96 6.70 8.11
CA SER A 56 1.79 7.91 7.30
C SER A 56 1.12 7.53 5.98
N PRO A 57 -0.22 7.71 5.85
CA PRO A 57 -1.02 7.14 4.77
C PRO A 57 -0.43 7.34 3.38
N LEU A 58 0.23 6.28 2.91
CA LEU A 58 0.88 6.17 1.60
C LEU A 58 1.90 7.28 1.29
N SER A 59 2.50 7.96 2.28
CA SER A 59 3.49 9.02 2.02
C SER A 59 4.74 8.51 1.31
N PHE A 60 5.08 7.25 1.58
CA PHE A 60 6.23 6.56 1.04
C PHE A 60 5.85 5.16 0.56
N ILE A 61 6.22 4.86 -0.68
CA ILE A 61 6.11 3.53 -1.29
C ILE A 61 7.46 3.19 -1.91
N PHE A 62 7.95 1.98 -1.71
CA PHE A 62 9.11 1.49 -2.44
C PHE A 62 8.87 0.11 -3.01
N VAL A 63 9.63 -0.21 -4.06
CA VAL A 63 9.51 -1.47 -4.79
C VAL A 63 10.87 -2.12 -4.95
N SER A 64 10.96 -3.42 -4.71
CA SER A 64 12.21 -4.18 -4.84
C SER A 64 11.96 -5.56 -5.46
N PRO A 65 12.98 -6.21 -6.05
CA PRO A 65 12.92 -7.64 -6.30
C PRO A 65 12.65 -8.39 -5.00
N SER A 66 11.64 -9.26 -5.00
CA SER A 66 11.28 -10.02 -3.79
C SER A 66 12.46 -10.83 -3.27
N TYR A 67 12.78 -10.65 -1.99
CA TYR A 67 13.94 -11.25 -1.34
C TYR A 67 13.85 -12.78 -1.24
N ASP A 68 12.64 -13.34 -1.34
CA ASP A 68 12.43 -14.79 -1.32
C ASP A 68 12.95 -15.50 -2.58
N TYR A 69 13.12 -14.74 -3.68
CA TYR A 69 13.48 -15.28 -4.99
C TYR A 69 14.84 -14.79 -5.48
N TYR A 70 15.21 -13.57 -5.10
CA TYR A 70 16.29 -12.82 -5.71
C TYR A 70 17.37 -12.45 -4.68
N ASP A 71 18.62 -12.74 -5.02
CA ASP A 71 19.79 -12.32 -4.24
C ASP A 71 19.86 -10.79 -4.13
N GLN A 72 19.83 -10.30 -2.89
CA GLN A 72 19.82 -8.87 -2.58
C GLN A 72 21.16 -8.20 -2.84
N ASP A 73 22.27 -8.95 -2.83
CA ASP A 73 23.61 -8.40 -3.12
C ASP A 73 23.72 -7.91 -4.58
N LYS A 74 22.78 -8.31 -5.44
CA LYS A 74 22.71 -7.93 -6.86
C LYS A 74 21.67 -6.85 -7.14
N THR A 75 20.90 -6.41 -6.15
CA THR A 75 19.94 -5.32 -6.27
C THR A 75 20.69 -3.99 -6.30
N ILE A 76 20.52 -3.22 -7.38
CA ILE A 76 21.18 -1.90 -7.55
C ILE A 76 20.22 -0.72 -7.50
N GLN A 77 18.92 -0.98 -7.65
CA GLN A 77 17.88 0.05 -7.55
C GLN A 77 16.68 -0.49 -6.79
N THR A 78 16.22 0.33 -5.84
CA THR A 78 14.94 0.19 -5.15
C THR A 78 14.19 1.48 -5.46
N PRO A 79 13.32 1.51 -6.49
CA PRO A 79 12.52 2.68 -6.79
C PRO A 79 11.66 3.08 -5.61
N GLU A 80 11.63 4.38 -5.35
CA GLU A 80 10.91 4.99 -4.23
C GLU A 80 9.98 6.07 -4.77
N LEU A 81 8.80 6.16 -4.19
CA LEU A 81 7.84 7.22 -4.38
C LEU A 81 7.69 7.99 -3.07
N HIS A 82 8.10 9.26 -3.09
CA HIS A 82 7.88 10.21 -2.02
C HIS A 82 6.82 11.21 -2.48
N LEU A 83 5.61 11.14 -1.93
CA LEU A 83 4.48 11.94 -2.45
C LEU A 83 4.69 13.45 -2.33
N LYS A 84 5.49 13.89 -1.36
CA LYS A 84 5.92 15.29 -1.23
C LYS A 84 6.65 15.82 -2.46
N GLU A 85 7.39 14.98 -3.17
CA GLU A 85 8.07 15.36 -4.42
C GLU A 85 7.07 15.63 -5.56
N HIS A 86 5.83 15.15 -5.41
CA HIS A 86 4.70 15.40 -6.30
C HIS A 86 3.80 16.55 -5.82
N GLY A 87 4.24 17.32 -4.82
CA GLY A 87 3.49 18.47 -4.29
C GLY A 87 2.31 18.10 -3.39
N LEU A 88 2.26 16.86 -2.90
CA LEU A 88 1.27 16.38 -1.95
C LEU A 88 1.79 16.46 -0.51
N GLU A 89 0.88 16.56 0.45
CA GLU A 89 1.23 16.62 1.86
C GLU A 89 1.54 15.23 2.43
N ASP A 90 2.59 15.13 3.26
CA ASP A 90 2.91 13.94 4.02
C ASP A 90 2.05 13.93 5.29
N TYR A 91 0.91 13.25 5.22
CA TYR A 91 0.03 13.08 6.37
C TYR A 91 0.57 12.02 7.32
N ASP A 92 0.49 12.25 8.61
CA ASP A 92 0.72 11.28 9.66
C ASP A 92 -0.60 10.90 10.36
N TYR A 93 -0.50 10.04 11.38
CA TYR A 93 -1.65 9.59 12.16
C TYR A 93 -2.43 10.74 12.82
N ILE A 94 -1.80 11.88 13.13
CA ILE A 94 -2.47 13.02 13.76
C ILE A 94 -3.52 13.58 12.80
N GLN A 95 -3.17 13.76 11.52
CA GLN A 95 -4.15 14.28 10.55
C GLN A 95 -5.27 13.28 10.27
N VAL A 96 -5.00 11.97 10.38
CA VAL A 96 -6.06 10.95 10.29
C VAL A 96 -7.02 11.08 11.48
N HIS A 97 -6.49 11.28 12.69
CA HIS A 97 -7.30 11.45 13.90
C HIS A 97 -8.11 12.74 13.85
N GLU A 98 -7.52 13.85 13.38
CA GLU A 98 -8.22 15.12 13.17
C GLU A 98 -9.37 14.98 12.16
N LEU A 99 -9.15 14.27 11.05
CA LEU A 99 -10.23 14.00 10.08
C LEU A 99 -11.37 13.19 10.71
N CYS A 100 -11.07 12.21 11.56
CA CYS A 100 -12.11 11.47 12.28
C CYS A 100 -12.90 12.38 13.22
N ARG A 101 -12.22 13.27 13.97
CA ARG A 101 -12.87 14.25 14.85
C ARG A 101 -13.79 15.18 14.09
N ASP A 102 -13.34 15.72 12.96
CA ASP A 102 -14.17 16.60 12.12
C ASP A 102 -15.46 15.90 11.69
N VAL A 103 -15.37 14.64 11.23
CA VAL A 103 -16.55 13.84 10.85
C VAL A 103 -17.47 13.58 12.04
N PHE A 104 -16.91 13.30 13.23
CA PHE A 104 -17.69 13.07 14.43
C PHE A 104 -18.40 14.33 14.93
N ASP A 105 -17.71 15.47 14.92
CA ASP A 105 -18.25 16.77 15.31
C ASP A 105 -19.39 17.19 14.36
N GLU A 106 -19.21 17.04 13.04
CA GLU A 106 -20.25 17.31 12.04
C GLU A 106 -21.51 16.46 12.25
N ASN A 107 -21.34 15.26 12.80
CA ASN A 107 -22.42 14.31 13.08
C ASN A 107 -22.95 14.34 14.51
N ASN A 108 -22.45 15.24 15.37
CA ASN A 108 -22.80 15.32 16.79
C ASN A 108 -22.57 13.98 17.54
N ILE A 109 -21.48 13.27 17.20
CA ILE A 109 -21.03 12.08 17.92
C ILE A 109 -20.18 12.54 19.11
N ASP A 110 -20.57 12.12 20.32
CA ASP A 110 -19.75 12.31 21.51
C ASP A 110 -18.72 11.18 21.59
N TYR A 111 -17.45 11.55 21.42
CA TYR A 111 -16.29 10.66 21.51
C TYR A 111 -15.40 10.97 22.72
N SER A 112 -15.90 11.78 23.68
CA SER A 112 -15.10 12.23 24.83
C SER A 112 -14.57 11.10 25.71
N GLU A 113 -15.25 9.95 25.76
CA GLU A 113 -14.81 8.76 26.50
C GLU A 113 -13.66 7.99 25.83
N HIS A 114 -13.35 8.31 24.57
CA HIS A 114 -12.31 7.69 23.75
C HIS A 114 -11.12 8.61 23.49
N LEU A 115 -11.04 9.72 24.22
CA LEU A 115 -9.86 10.57 24.28
C LEU A 115 -8.92 10.06 25.36
N ASP A 116 -7.62 10.08 25.09
CA ASP A 116 -6.59 9.78 26.07
C ASP A 116 -6.31 10.97 27.01
N GLU A 117 -5.27 10.87 27.86
CA GLU A 117 -4.91 11.94 28.79
C GLU A 117 -4.35 13.22 28.11
N PHE A 118 -4.07 13.16 26.81
CA PHE A 118 -3.55 14.25 25.98
C PHE A 118 -4.60 14.82 25.01
N ASP A 119 -5.87 14.43 25.14
CA ASP A 119 -6.96 14.75 24.21
C ASP A 119 -6.75 14.16 22.80
N ASP A 120 -5.93 13.12 22.67
CA ASP A 120 -5.75 12.38 21.42
C ASP A 120 -6.83 11.31 21.28
N LEU A 121 -7.47 11.29 20.10
CA LEU A 121 -8.51 10.32 19.75
C LEU A 121 -7.86 8.99 19.36
N ASP A 122 -8.34 7.88 19.91
CA ASP A 122 -8.17 6.55 19.32
C ASP A 122 -9.36 6.22 18.40
N PRO A 123 -9.21 6.34 17.07
CA PRO A 123 -10.31 6.12 16.15
C PRO A 123 -10.75 4.66 16.07
N ALA A 124 -9.99 3.70 16.61
CA ALA A 124 -10.31 2.27 16.52
C ALA A 124 -11.68 1.91 17.11
N ASN A 125 -12.21 2.71 18.03
CA ASN A 125 -13.55 2.50 18.60
C ASN A 125 -14.70 2.83 17.62
N TYR A 126 -14.39 3.52 16.52
CA TYR A 126 -15.37 4.03 15.55
C TYR A 126 -15.02 3.71 14.10
N TRP A 127 -13.76 3.40 13.79
CA TRP A 127 -13.28 3.21 12.43
C TRP A 127 -12.01 2.34 12.40
N GLU A 128 -12.12 1.16 11.78
CA GLU A 128 -11.02 0.19 11.64
C GLU A 128 -10.64 -0.06 10.16
N ASN A 129 -11.26 0.67 9.22
CA ASN A 129 -11.18 0.36 7.78
C ASN A 129 -9.92 0.91 7.08
N GLN A 130 -9.08 1.70 7.75
CA GLN A 130 -7.95 2.41 7.13
C GLN A 130 -7.11 1.50 6.23
N PHE A 131 -6.63 0.39 6.80
CA PHE A 131 -5.78 -0.57 6.08
C PHE A 131 -6.45 -1.14 4.83
N GLN A 132 -7.72 -1.53 4.96
CA GLN A 132 -8.49 -2.10 3.85
C GLN A 132 -8.67 -1.07 2.72
N LEU A 133 -8.92 0.20 3.05
CA LEU A 133 -9.03 1.29 2.07
C LEU A 133 -7.72 1.55 1.35
N GLU A 134 -6.60 1.61 2.07
CA GLU A 134 -5.26 1.82 1.51
C GLU A 134 -4.88 0.67 0.57
N LYS A 135 -5.07 -0.59 1.01
CA LYS A 135 -4.83 -1.78 0.19
C LYS A 135 -5.66 -1.77 -1.08
N ASP A 136 -6.98 -1.55 -0.98
CA ASP A 136 -7.86 -1.55 -2.15
C ASP A 136 -7.50 -0.45 -3.14
N PHE A 137 -7.05 0.69 -2.63
CA PHE A 137 -6.58 1.80 -3.44
C PHE A 137 -5.26 1.49 -4.17
N LEU A 138 -4.28 0.88 -3.49
CA LEU A 138 -3.03 0.42 -4.12
C LEU A 138 -3.31 -0.68 -5.17
N LEU A 139 -4.22 -1.60 -4.85
CA LEU A 139 -4.68 -2.63 -5.78
C LEU A 139 -5.30 -2.03 -7.05
N HIS A 140 -6.11 -0.97 -6.89
CA HIS A 140 -6.70 -0.24 -8.01
C HIS A 140 -5.64 0.46 -8.86
N CYS A 141 -4.70 1.17 -8.26
CA CYS A 141 -3.60 1.83 -8.98
C CYS A 141 -2.75 0.82 -9.76
N TRP A 142 -2.37 -0.30 -9.12
CA TRP A 142 -1.61 -1.37 -9.75
C TRP A 142 -2.36 -1.99 -10.94
N LYS A 143 -3.66 -2.29 -10.78
CA LYS A 143 -4.49 -2.83 -11.87
C LYS A 143 -4.58 -1.86 -13.06
N ASN A 144 -4.61 -0.56 -12.81
CA ASN A 144 -4.62 0.43 -13.89
C ASN A 144 -3.27 0.47 -14.61
N ALA A 145 -2.17 0.55 -13.87
CA ALA A 145 -0.82 0.49 -14.45
C ALA A 145 -0.61 -0.80 -15.28
N LYS A 146 -1.09 -1.96 -14.84
CA LYS A 146 -1.03 -3.21 -15.63
C LYS A 146 -1.87 -3.17 -16.89
N LYS A 147 -3.03 -2.51 -16.89
CA LYS A 147 -3.84 -2.35 -18.13
C LYS A 147 -3.11 -1.48 -19.15
N GLU A 148 -2.34 -0.50 -18.70
CA GLU A 148 -1.59 0.40 -19.59
C GLU A 148 -0.36 -0.29 -20.18
N THR A 149 0.41 -0.99 -19.35
CA THR A 149 1.69 -1.61 -19.72
C THR A 149 1.58 -3.02 -20.28
N GLN A 150 0.45 -3.71 -20.02
CA GLN A 150 0.26 -5.14 -20.31
C GLN A 150 1.31 -6.06 -19.64
N SER A 151 1.95 -5.57 -18.57
CA SER A 151 3.06 -6.27 -17.92
C SER A 151 2.60 -7.59 -17.25
N THR A 152 3.48 -8.58 -17.29
CA THR A 152 3.29 -9.88 -16.63
C THR A 152 3.87 -9.91 -15.22
N LEU A 153 4.49 -8.84 -14.75
CA LEU A 153 5.07 -8.77 -13.41
C LEU A 153 4.04 -9.07 -12.32
N HIS A 154 4.47 -9.86 -11.35
CA HIS A 154 3.74 -10.13 -10.12
C HIS A 154 4.30 -9.25 -9.00
N ALA A 155 3.42 -8.72 -8.16
CA ALA A 155 3.85 -7.93 -7.02
C ALA A 155 3.03 -8.29 -5.79
N PHE A 156 3.70 -8.32 -4.65
CA PHE A 156 3.10 -8.55 -3.36
C PHE A 156 3.18 -7.28 -2.53
N LEU A 157 2.05 -6.86 -1.97
CA LEU A 157 1.97 -5.74 -1.05
C LEU A 157 2.35 -6.20 0.34
N GLU A 158 3.28 -5.48 0.95
CA GLU A 158 3.78 -5.68 2.30
C GLU A 158 3.58 -4.40 3.11
N SER A 159 2.98 -4.55 4.29
CA SER A 159 2.73 -3.45 5.22
C SER A 159 3.94 -3.22 6.13
N SER A 160 4.31 -1.96 6.40
CA SER A 160 5.42 -1.66 7.33
C SER A 160 5.07 -1.86 8.82
N ASP A 161 3.78 -1.89 9.17
CA ASP A 161 3.38 -2.31 10.50
C ASP A 161 3.33 -3.83 10.57
N GLY A 162 3.94 -4.40 11.59
CA GLY A 162 4.00 -5.85 11.80
C GLY A 162 2.63 -6.54 12.03
N ALA A 163 1.51 -5.88 11.69
CA ALA A 163 0.16 -6.44 11.62
C ALA A 163 -0.02 -7.38 10.41
N GLY A 164 0.99 -7.45 9.51
CA GLY A 164 1.45 -8.70 8.91
C GLY A 164 0.45 -9.40 8.01
N GLY A 165 0.41 -8.99 6.74
CA GLY A 165 -0.21 -9.78 5.69
C GLY A 165 0.44 -9.46 4.35
N ILE A 166 0.69 -10.49 3.55
CA ILE A 166 1.18 -10.35 2.19
C ILE A 166 -0.02 -10.44 1.25
N TYR A 167 -0.16 -9.48 0.34
CA TYR A 167 -1.31 -9.45 -0.58
C TYR A 167 -0.87 -9.41 -2.04
N ASP A 168 -1.39 -10.32 -2.88
CA ASP A 168 -1.12 -10.28 -4.31
C ASP A 168 -1.81 -9.09 -4.97
N LEU A 169 -1.04 -8.09 -5.44
CA LEU A 169 -1.57 -6.89 -6.07
C LEU A 169 -2.31 -7.15 -7.39
N ASN A 170 -2.26 -8.35 -7.96
CA ASN A 170 -3.06 -8.67 -9.14
C ASN A 170 -4.54 -8.98 -8.82
N ASN A 171 -4.86 -9.42 -7.60
CA ASN A 171 -6.22 -9.85 -7.24
C ASN A 171 -6.67 -9.48 -5.82
N GLY A 172 -5.75 -9.10 -4.93
CA GLY A 172 -6.03 -8.73 -3.54
C GLY A 172 -6.10 -9.92 -2.59
N ASN A 173 -5.72 -11.13 -3.02
CA ASN A 173 -5.70 -12.30 -2.15
C ASN A 173 -4.64 -12.12 -1.06
N ALA A 174 -5.04 -12.35 0.19
CA ALA A 174 -4.12 -12.49 1.31
C ALA A 174 -3.37 -13.82 1.23
N LEU A 175 -2.11 -13.81 1.64
CA LEU A 175 -1.20 -14.94 1.65
C LEU A 175 -0.50 -15.00 3.01
N ASP A 176 -0.26 -16.22 3.47
CA ASP A 176 0.71 -16.49 4.52
C ASP A 176 2.11 -16.49 3.90
N ASP A 177 3.12 -15.97 4.59
CA ASP A 177 4.50 -15.84 4.10
C ASP A 177 5.06 -17.18 3.57
N ASP A 178 4.75 -18.29 4.26
CA ASP A 178 5.21 -19.64 3.91
C ASP A 178 4.55 -20.22 2.63
N ASP A 179 3.51 -19.57 2.09
CA ASP A 179 2.65 -20.11 1.02
C ASP A 179 2.80 -19.40 -0.34
N ILE A 180 3.63 -18.36 -0.46
CA ILE A 180 3.82 -17.62 -1.72
C ILE A 180 4.29 -18.55 -2.86
N ASP A 181 5.22 -19.46 -2.58
CA ASP A 181 5.71 -20.44 -3.56
C ASP A 181 4.59 -21.34 -4.10
N GLN A 182 3.79 -21.90 -3.19
CA GLN A 182 2.68 -22.79 -3.55
C GLN A 182 1.62 -22.03 -4.34
N TYR A 183 1.35 -20.79 -3.94
CA TYR A 183 0.42 -19.90 -4.59
C TYR A 183 0.84 -19.55 -6.03
N LEU A 184 2.11 -19.20 -6.24
CA LEU A 184 2.66 -18.93 -7.58
C LEU A 184 2.66 -20.18 -8.45
N GLN A 185 3.07 -21.33 -7.91
CA GLN A 185 3.08 -22.61 -8.62
C GLN A 185 1.66 -23.03 -9.05
N ALA A 186 0.65 -22.85 -8.20
CA ALA A 186 -0.74 -23.13 -8.53
C ALA A 186 -1.26 -22.27 -9.71
N LYS A 187 -0.61 -21.14 -9.97
CA LYS A 187 -0.87 -20.24 -11.11
C LYS A 187 0.05 -20.49 -12.31
N GLY A 188 0.91 -21.51 -12.24
CA GLY A 188 1.86 -21.86 -13.29
C GLY A 188 3.10 -20.96 -13.35
N ILE A 189 3.35 -20.17 -12.30
CA ILE A 189 4.52 -19.30 -12.18
C ILE A 189 5.58 -20.06 -11.38
N ILE A 190 6.69 -20.40 -12.02
CA ILE A 190 7.77 -21.17 -11.42
C ILE A 190 9.04 -20.34 -11.48
N ILE A 191 9.44 -19.81 -10.33
CA ILE A 191 10.63 -18.97 -10.21
C ILE A 191 11.73 -19.80 -9.55
N GLN A 192 12.89 -19.85 -10.18
CA GLN A 192 14.05 -20.50 -9.61
C GLN A 192 14.67 -19.56 -8.57
N LYS A 193 14.52 -19.91 -7.29
CA LYS A 193 15.15 -19.19 -6.18
C LYS A 193 16.67 -19.18 -6.37
N GLU A 194 17.29 -18.02 -6.18
CA GLU A 194 18.74 -17.84 -6.30
C GLU A 194 19.52 -18.12 -5.01
N ILE A 195 18.81 -18.47 -3.93
CA ILE A 195 19.35 -18.70 -2.57
C ILE A 195 20.43 -19.79 -2.56
#